data_AF-A0A2N2N7A8-F1
#
_entry.id   AF-A0A2N2N7A8-F1
#
_cell.length_a   1.000
_cell.length_b   1.000
_cell.length_c   1.000
_cell.angle_alpha   90.00
_cell.angle_beta   90.00
_cell.angle_gamma   90.00
#
_symmetry.space_group_name_H-M   'P 1'
#
loop_
_entity.id
_entity.type
_entity.pdbx_description
1 polymer ?
#
loop_
_entity_poly.entity_id
_entity_poly.type
_entity_poly.pdbx_seq_one_letter_code
_entity_poly.pdbx_strand_id
1 'polypeptide(L)'
;MTTYTSQPAESDGLDSYYSEGSPTSNNGTSDKFYIGNSSKNRGILKFDLTKGTNPPPTGAIVIGTPQIELYCGGYRTSKTLAAYECLKNWVESQVTWNIYSTGNNWDTAGGDYDATALGSVAVSSTGTKTITLPTSIVQKWIDTQNFGVILKHTSEADNTNDYVSSSGATASERPKLTFEYTTSSRKSVLGVLSASIKKIAGVAIASVKKVGGVA
;
A
#
# COMPACT_ATOMS: atom_id res chain seq x y z
N MET A 1 0.41 -15.15 10.98
CA MET A 1 0.53 -14.52 9.65
C MET A 1 -0.87 -14.18 9.22
N THR A 2 -1.07 -12.94 8.78
CA THR A 2 -2.38 -12.41 8.39
C THR A 2 -2.22 -11.73 7.05
N THR A 3 -3.15 -11.97 6.13
CA THR A 3 -3.20 -11.29 4.83
C THR A 3 -4.03 -10.03 4.96
N TYR A 4 -3.44 -8.91 4.55
CA TYR A 4 -4.12 -7.66 4.28
C TYR A 4 -4.49 -7.58 2.81
N THR A 5 -5.72 -7.14 2.52
CA THR A 5 -6.19 -6.88 1.16
C THR A 5 -6.99 -5.58 1.15
N SER A 6 -6.71 -4.70 0.21
CA SER A 6 -7.49 -3.50 -0.06
C SER A 6 -7.80 -3.40 -1.54
N GLN A 7 -9.08 -3.31 -1.88
CA GLN A 7 -9.57 -3.09 -3.25
C GLN A 7 -10.76 -2.11 -3.16
N PRO A 8 -10.49 -0.82 -2.94
CA PRO A 8 -11.52 0.14 -2.59
C PRO A 8 -12.49 0.40 -3.76
N ALA A 9 -13.73 0.73 -3.41
CA ALA A 9 -14.65 1.41 -4.31
C ALA A 9 -14.35 2.91 -4.31
N GLU A 10 -14.89 3.66 -5.28
CA GLU A 10 -14.75 5.12 -5.39
C GLU A 10 -14.87 5.89 -4.07
N SER A 11 -15.80 5.51 -3.18
CA SER A 11 -15.99 6.19 -1.89
C SER A 11 -14.81 6.15 -0.94
N ASP A 12 -13.94 5.15 -1.07
CA ASP A 12 -12.71 4.96 -0.27
C ASP A 12 -11.45 4.91 -1.16
N GLY A 13 -11.62 5.08 -2.47
CA GLY A 13 -10.56 5.13 -3.45
C GLY A 13 -9.76 6.41 -3.26
N LEU A 14 -8.46 6.32 -3.49
CA LEU A 14 -7.59 7.47 -3.58
C LEU A 14 -6.73 7.27 -4.80
N ASP A 15 -7.24 7.67 -5.95
CA ASP A 15 -6.55 7.55 -7.21
C ASP A 15 -6.95 8.62 -8.25
N SER A 16 -6.03 8.90 -9.16
CA SER A 16 -6.27 9.85 -10.24
C SER A 16 -5.28 9.62 -11.39
N TYR A 17 -5.49 10.31 -12.48
CA TYR A 17 -4.45 10.53 -13.48
C TYR A 17 -4.39 12.00 -13.86
N TYR A 18 -3.23 12.44 -14.32
CA TYR A 18 -3.02 13.81 -14.76
C TYR A 18 -2.07 13.85 -15.95
N SER A 19 -2.18 14.93 -16.74
CA SER A 19 -1.64 15.02 -18.08
C SER A 19 -0.91 16.34 -18.29
N GLU A 20 0.26 16.32 -18.93
CA GLU A 20 0.98 17.53 -19.31
C GLU A 20 0.18 18.36 -20.34
N GLY A 21 -0.59 17.68 -21.20
CA GLY A 21 -1.45 18.35 -22.19
C GLY A 21 -2.66 19.08 -21.60
N SER A 22 -3.07 18.71 -20.39
CA SER A 22 -4.19 19.32 -19.66
C SER A 22 -3.77 19.61 -18.22
N PRO A 23 -2.82 20.54 -18.01
CA PRO A 23 -2.01 20.55 -16.80
C PRO A 23 -2.73 21.02 -15.54
N THR A 24 -3.91 21.61 -15.69
CA THR A 24 -4.79 22.08 -14.60
C THR A 24 -6.05 21.24 -14.45
N SER A 25 -6.20 20.16 -15.22
CA SER A 25 -7.37 19.27 -15.13
C SER A 25 -7.17 18.23 -14.03
N ASN A 26 -8.19 18.07 -13.19
CA ASN A 26 -8.29 16.97 -12.24
C ASN A 26 -9.13 15.83 -12.84
N ASN A 27 -8.73 14.59 -12.59
CA ASN A 27 -9.45 13.41 -13.08
C ASN A 27 -9.71 12.37 -11.97
N GLY A 28 -9.88 12.81 -10.72
CA GLY A 28 -10.10 11.90 -9.58
C GLY A 28 -11.37 11.05 -9.67
N THR A 29 -12.36 11.46 -10.48
CA THR A 29 -13.61 10.70 -10.69
C THR A 29 -13.61 9.89 -11.98
N SER A 30 -12.48 9.81 -12.69
CA SER A 30 -12.37 9.01 -13.91
C SER A 30 -12.41 7.53 -13.55
N ASP A 31 -13.14 6.72 -14.32
CA ASP A 31 -13.17 5.25 -14.15
C ASP A 31 -11.87 4.55 -14.59
N LYS A 32 -10.93 5.33 -15.12
CA LYS A 32 -9.65 4.88 -15.67
C LYS A 32 -8.50 5.82 -15.39
N PHE A 33 -7.29 5.26 -15.29
CA PHE A 33 -6.03 5.97 -15.48
C PHE A 33 -5.56 5.81 -16.92
N TYR A 34 -5.12 6.91 -17.53
CA TYR A 34 -4.32 6.85 -18.75
C TYR A 34 -2.85 7.02 -18.40
N ILE A 35 -1.99 6.10 -18.85
CA ILE A 35 -0.55 6.15 -18.56
C ILE A 35 0.23 5.97 -19.86
N GLY A 36 1.16 6.88 -20.14
CA GLY A 36 1.93 6.92 -21.39
C GLY A 36 1.82 8.27 -22.10
N ASN A 37 2.25 8.36 -23.36
CA ASN A 37 2.52 9.64 -24.01
C ASN A 37 1.55 10.00 -25.16
N SER A 38 0.26 10.05 -24.82
CA SER A 38 -0.75 10.81 -25.55
C SER A 38 -0.97 12.14 -24.81
N SER A 39 0.05 13.00 -24.79
CA SER A 39 0.19 14.20 -23.93
C SER A 39 0.81 13.97 -22.54
N LYS A 40 1.66 12.95 -22.40
CA LYS A 40 2.36 12.55 -21.16
C LYS A 40 1.43 12.47 -19.93
N ASN A 41 0.90 11.28 -19.70
CA ASN A 41 -0.06 10.98 -18.64
C ASN A 41 0.56 10.05 -17.59
N ARG A 42 0.26 10.33 -16.33
CA ARG A 42 0.72 9.55 -15.17
C ARG A 42 -0.47 9.22 -14.29
N GLY A 43 -0.46 8.02 -13.72
CA GLY A 43 -1.40 7.64 -12.66
C GLY A 43 -0.84 8.01 -11.29
N ILE A 44 -1.70 8.20 -10.32
CA ILE A 44 -1.35 8.30 -8.90
C ILE A 44 -2.36 7.50 -8.09
N LEU A 45 -1.88 6.76 -7.10
CA LEU A 45 -2.67 5.79 -6.35
C LEU A 45 -2.18 5.70 -4.91
N LYS A 46 -3.10 5.71 -3.95
CA LYS A 46 -2.85 5.52 -2.53
C LYS A 46 -3.87 4.54 -1.95
N PHE A 47 -3.41 3.66 -1.07
CA PHE A 47 -4.28 2.78 -0.29
C PHE A 47 -4.30 3.25 1.16
N ASP A 48 -5.47 3.53 1.71
CA ASP A 48 -5.63 3.75 3.15
C ASP A 48 -5.49 2.40 3.88
N LEU A 49 -4.37 2.20 4.58
CA LEU A 49 -4.06 0.95 5.27
C LEU A 49 -4.94 0.70 6.50
N THR A 50 -5.68 1.71 6.96
CA THR A 50 -6.68 1.56 8.02
C THR A 50 -8.00 0.96 7.48
N LYS A 51 -8.18 0.96 6.16
CA LYS A 51 -9.28 0.31 5.43
C LYS A 51 -8.84 -1.04 4.88
N GLY A 52 -9.77 -1.76 4.25
CA GLY A 52 -9.52 -3.10 3.70
C GLY A 52 -9.74 -4.22 4.73
N THR A 53 -9.36 -5.44 4.37
CA THR A 53 -9.50 -6.62 5.23
C THR A 53 -8.30 -6.72 6.16
N ASN A 54 -8.55 -6.92 7.47
CA ASN A 54 -7.52 -7.10 8.49
C ASN A 54 -6.48 -5.97 8.51
N PRO A 55 -6.89 -4.69 8.68
CA PRO A 55 -5.95 -3.56 8.70
C PRO A 55 -4.82 -3.81 9.71
N PRO A 56 -3.55 -3.64 9.32
CA PRO A 56 -2.42 -3.94 10.19
C PRO A 56 -2.43 -3.00 11.41
N PRO A 57 -2.34 -3.53 12.64
CA PRO A 57 -2.22 -2.69 13.82
C PRO A 57 -0.82 -2.08 13.92
N THR A 58 -0.67 -1.05 14.78
CA THR A 58 0.64 -0.49 15.12
C THR A 58 1.61 -1.58 15.59
N GLY A 59 2.83 -1.59 15.02
CA GLY A 59 3.86 -2.60 15.32
C GLY A 59 3.68 -3.92 14.56
N ALA A 60 2.77 -3.98 13.58
CA ALA A 60 2.76 -5.05 12.60
C ALA A 60 4.05 -5.02 11.77
N ILE A 61 4.55 -6.22 11.45
CA ILE A 61 5.74 -6.40 10.61
C ILE A 61 5.31 -7.02 9.28
N VAL A 62 5.53 -6.29 8.19
CA VAL A 62 5.27 -6.76 6.82
C VAL A 62 6.22 -7.90 6.47
N ILE A 63 5.66 -8.97 5.94
CA ILE A 63 6.38 -10.15 5.47
C ILE A 63 5.86 -10.56 4.09
N GLY A 64 6.55 -11.50 3.44
CA GLY A 64 6.23 -11.91 2.08
C GLY A 64 6.50 -10.79 1.07
N THR A 65 5.80 -10.82 -0.06
CA THR A 65 5.98 -9.87 -1.16
C THR A 65 4.69 -9.07 -1.35
N PRO A 66 4.64 -7.78 -0.95
CA PRO A 66 3.51 -6.93 -1.25
C PRO A 66 3.29 -6.77 -2.75
N GLN A 67 2.03 -6.65 -3.15
CA GLN A 67 1.62 -6.59 -4.55
C GLN A 67 0.56 -5.51 -4.76
N ILE A 68 0.79 -4.63 -5.74
CA ILE A 68 -0.25 -3.81 -6.35
C ILE A 68 -0.70 -4.50 -7.64
N GLU A 69 -1.99 -4.75 -7.78
CA GLU A 69 -2.61 -5.25 -9.00
C GLU A 69 -3.44 -4.15 -9.66
N LEU A 70 -3.20 -3.95 -10.95
CA LEU A 70 -3.90 -2.98 -11.80
C LEU A 70 -4.46 -3.71 -13.02
N TYR A 71 -5.73 -3.50 -13.34
CA TYR A 71 -6.31 -4.11 -14.53
C TYR A 71 -6.12 -3.21 -15.75
N CYS A 72 -5.37 -3.69 -16.76
CA CYS A 72 -5.23 -3.01 -18.05
C CYS A 72 -6.50 -3.26 -18.88
N GLY A 73 -7.38 -2.27 -18.94
CA GLY A 73 -8.65 -2.32 -19.67
C GLY A 73 -8.49 -2.13 -21.17
N GLY A 74 -7.43 -1.43 -21.60
CA GLY A 74 -7.11 -1.28 -23.00
C GLY A 74 -5.60 -1.12 -23.22
N TYR A 75 -5.12 -2.02 -24.04
CA TYR A 75 -3.74 -2.10 -24.45
C TYR A 75 -3.57 -1.45 -25.83
N ARG A 76 -2.52 -0.66 -26.00
CA ARG A 76 -2.15 -0.03 -27.28
C ARG A 76 -0.72 -0.35 -27.69
N THR A 77 0.19 -0.47 -26.73
CA THR A 77 1.61 -0.63 -27.01
C THR A 77 2.34 -1.28 -25.84
N SER A 78 3.34 -2.09 -26.18
CA SER A 78 4.13 -2.84 -25.21
C SER A 78 5.04 -1.89 -24.44
N LYS A 79 4.84 -1.79 -23.12
CA LYS A 79 5.58 -0.89 -22.23
C LYS A 79 5.76 -1.50 -20.86
N THR A 80 6.76 -1.02 -20.13
CA THR A 80 6.95 -1.36 -18.73
C THR A 80 6.27 -0.33 -17.86
N LEU A 81 5.25 -0.75 -17.10
CA LEU A 81 4.63 0.06 -16.05
C LEU A 81 5.44 -0.06 -14.77
N ALA A 82 5.77 1.06 -14.15
CA ALA A 82 6.53 1.13 -12.90
C ALA A 82 5.82 2.01 -11.88
N ALA A 83 5.98 1.66 -10.60
CA ALA A 83 5.51 2.43 -9.46
C ALA A 83 6.71 3.13 -8.79
N TYR A 84 6.54 4.41 -8.49
CA TYR A 84 7.52 5.25 -7.81
C TYR A 84 6.89 5.82 -6.54
N GLU A 85 7.65 5.94 -5.45
CA GLU A 85 7.13 6.51 -4.20
C GLU A 85 6.77 7.99 -4.40
N CYS A 86 5.52 8.38 -4.09
CA CYS A 86 5.11 9.78 -4.10
C CYS A 86 5.65 10.50 -2.86
N LEU A 87 6.16 11.73 -3.02
CA LEU A 87 6.80 12.49 -1.94
C LEU A 87 5.93 13.60 -1.37
N LYS A 88 4.73 13.84 -1.90
CA LYS A 88 3.81 14.89 -1.41
C LYS A 88 2.45 14.30 -1.02
N ASN A 89 1.85 14.88 0.01
CA ASN A 89 0.48 14.55 0.41
C ASN A 89 -0.52 15.21 -0.53
N TRP A 90 -0.90 14.50 -1.58
CA TRP A 90 -1.86 14.99 -2.57
C TRP A 90 -3.30 14.80 -2.11
N VAL A 91 -4.21 15.56 -2.73
CA VAL A 91 -5.67 15.48 -2.50
C VAL A 91 -6.34 15.09 -3.82
N GLU A 92 -7.06 13.98 -3.83
CA GLU A 92 -7.62 13.37 -5.05
C GLU A 92 -8.49 14.32 -5.87
N SER A 93 -9.34 15.11 -5.22
CA SER A 93 -10.22 16.08 -5.89
C SER A 93 -9.51 17.35 -6.37
N GLN A 94 -8.21 17.49 -6.12
CA GLN A 94 -7.43 18.70 -6.41
C GLN A 94 -6.15 18.44 -7.22
N VAL A 95 -5.65 17.21 -7.22
CA VAL A 95 -4.40 16.86 -7.89
C VAL A 95 -4.49 17.10 -9.40
N THR A 96 -3.47 17.74 -9.95
CA THR A 96 -3.32 17.98 -11.39
C THR A 96 -1.85 17.79 -11.76
N TRP A 97 -1.50 18.07 -13.02
CA TRP A 97 -0.10 18.06 -13.44
C TRP A 97 0.73 19.13 -12.74
N ASN A 98 0.14 20.29 -12.42
CA ASN A 98 0.85 21.42 -11.82
C ASN A 98 0.83 21.43 -10.28
N ILE A 99 -0.23 20.91 -9.66
CA ILE A 99 -0.44 20.98 -8.21
C ILE A 99 -0.80 19.62 -7.61
N TYR A 100 -0.33 19.35 -6.38
CA TYR A 100 -0.74 18.16 -5.63
C TYR A 100 -1.95 18.42 -4.73
N SER A 101 -2.17 19.67 -4.36
CA SER A 101 -3.37 20.16 -3.66
C SER A 101 -3.52 21.67 -3.89
N THR A 102 -4.69 22.22 -3.60
CA THR A 102 -4.97 23.65 -3.76
C THR A 102 -3.94 24.50 -3.02
N GLY A 103 -3.28 25.40 -3.75
CA GLY A 103 -2.26 26.30 -3.20
C GLY A 103 -0.87 25.68 -3.07
N ASN A 104 -0.68 24.40 -3.44
CA ASN A 104 0.61 23.73 -3.34
C ASN A 104 1.03 23.09 -4.67
N ASN A 105 2.11 23.60 -5.24
CA ASN A 105 2.66 23.10 -6.50
C ASN A 105 3.54 21.87 -6.28
N TRP A 106 3.63 21.01 -7.29
CA TRP A 106 4.77 20.10 -7.37
C TRP A 106 6.06 20.91 -7.55
N ASP A 107 7.17 20.44 -6.99
CA ASP A 107 8.48 21.06 -7.22
C ASP A 107 8.87 20.89 -8.70
N THR A 108 8.58 19.71 -9.27
CA THR A 108 8.60 19.44 -10.71
C THR A 108 7.23 19.03 -11.21
N ALA A 109 6.71 19.72 -12.24
CA ALA A 109 5.41 19.41 -12.82
C ALA A 109 5.31 17.93 -13.26
N GLY A 110 4.15 17.33 -13.02
CA GLY A 110 3.89 15.92 -13.20
C GLY A 110 4.24 15.04 -12.00
N GLY A 111 4.53 15.63 -10.84
CA GLY A 111 4.66 14.91 -9.57
C GLY A 111 6.10 14.78 -9.07
N ASP A 112 6.23 14.90 -7.74
CA ASP A 112 7.48 14.67 -7.03
C ASP A 112 7.51 13.23 -6.49
N TYR A 113 8.47 12.44 -6.97
CA TYR A 113 8.63 11.03 -6.63
C TYR A 113 10.11 10.66 -6.47
N ASP A 114 10.39 9.58 -5.73
CA ASP A 114 11.72 8.98 -5.73
C ASP A 114 12.01 8.38 -7.12
N ALA A 115 13.16 8.71 -7.70
CA ALA A 115 13.53 8.25 -9.04
C ALA A 115 13.77 6.72 -9.12
N THR A 116 13.97 6.06 -7.97
CA THR A 116 14.09 4.61 -7.88
C THR A 116 12.71 3.97 -7.95
N ALA A 117 12.48 3.16 -8.98
CA ALA A 117 11.24 2.39 -9.06
C ALA A 117 11.13 1.41 -7.90
N LEU A 118 9.99 1.40 -7.21
CA LEU A 118 9.67 0.41 -6.18
C LEU A 118 9.50 -0.97 -6.82
N GLY A 119 8.91 -1.01 -8.01
CA GLY A 119 8.68 -2.22 -8.77
C GLY A 119 8.17 -1.89 -10.17
N SER A 120 8.17 -2.89 -11.05
CA SER A 120 7.66 -2.74 -12.40
C SER A 120 7.12 -4.04 -12.97
N VAL A 121 6.35 -3.92 -14.05
CA VAL A 121 5.76 -5.05 -14.78
C VAL A 121 5.68 -4.72 -16.27
N ALA A 122 5.94 -5.71 -17.12
CA ALA A 122 5.74 -5.59 -18.56
C ALA A 122 4.25 -5.67 -18.89
N VAL A 123 3.78 -4.78 -19.75
CA VAL A 123 2.39 -4.69 -20.20
C VAL A 123 2.36 -4.94 -21.70
N SER A 124 1.95 -6.15 -22.08
CA SER A 124 1.90 -6.62 -23.48
C SER A 124 0.50 -7.07 -23.93
N SER A 125 -0.51 -6.93 -23.06
CA SER A 125 -1.89 -7.33 -23.28
C SER A 125 -2.81 -6.63 -22.27
N THR A 126 -4.13 -6.74 -22.48
CA THR A 126 -5.13 -6.42 -21.46
C THR A 126 -5.08 -7.39 -20.27
N GLY A 127 -5.84 -7.12 -19.22
CA GLY A 127 -5.93 -7.94 -18.02
C GLY A 127 -5.05 -7.45 -16.86
N THR A 128 -5.06 -8.19 -15.76
CA THR A 128 -4.33 -7.83 -14.53
C THR A 128 -2.83 -7.78 -14.75
N LYS A 129 -2.22 -6.72 -14.23
CA LYS A 129 -0.77 -6.48 -14.17
C LYS A 129 -0.38 -6.30 -12.71
N THR A 130 0.59 -7.08 -12.26
CA THR A 130 1.00 -7.14 -10.85
C THR A 130 2.38 -6.52 -10.70
N ILE A 131 2.47 -5.46 -9.89
CA ILE A 131 3.72 -4.83 -9.47
C ILE A 131 4.03 -5.31 -8.07
N THR A 132 5.13 -6.06 -7.92
CA THR A 132 5.66 -6.43 -6.61
C THR A 132 6.40 -5.24 -6.01
N LEU A 133 6.17 -4.97 -4.72
CA LEU A 133 6.85 -3.89 -3.99
C LEU A 133 7.84 -4.46 -2.95
N PRO A 134 8.84 -3.68 -2.53
CA PRO A 134 9.65 -4.02 -1.37
C PRO A 134 8.79 -4.07 -0.10
N THR A 135 9.09 -4.97 0.83
CA THR A 135 8.42 -4.96 2.15
C THR A 135 8.67 -3.65 2.90
N SER A 136 9.85 -3.05 2.73
CA SER A 136 10.26 -1.82 3.40
C SER A 136 9.36 -0.62 3.09
N ILE A 137 8.84 -0.50 1.86
CA ILE A 137 7.96 0.64 1.51
C ILE A 137 6.59 0.49 2.18
N VAL A 138 6.03 -0.72 2.21
CA VAL A 138 4.75 -0.97 2.91
C VAL A 138 4.93 -0.86 4.42
N GLN A 139 6.09 -1.30 4.95
CA GLN A 139 6.44 -1.10 6.35
C GLN A 139 6.49 0.40 6.70
N LYS A 140 7.12 1.22 5.85
CA LYS A 140 7.16 2.69 6.01
C LYS A 140 5.75 3.29 6.05
N TRP A 141 4.84 2.82 5.19
CA TRP A 141 3.44 3.28 5.16
C TRP A 141 2.67 2.96 6.44
N ILE A 142 2.95 1.81 7.08
CA ILE A 142 2.36 1.44 8.37
C ILE A 142 2.93 2.29 9.50
N ASP A 143 4.24 2.52 9.50
CA ASP A 143 4.93 3.11 10.65
C ASP A 143 4.91 4.65 10.66
N THR A 144 4.89 5.28 9.48
CA THR A 144 5.11 6.72 9.36
C THR A 144 4.09 7.41 8.46
N GLN A 145 4.31 7.34 7.15
CA GLN A 145 3.61 8.16 6.18
C GLN A 145 3.38 7.37 4.90
N ASN A 146 2.18 7.54 4.34
CA ASN A 146 1.77 6.94 3.09
C ASN A 146 1.19 8.02 2.18
N PHE A 147 1.95 8.35 1.13
CA PHE A 147 1.52 9.23 0.05
C PHE A 147 1.18 8.46 -1.23
N GLY A 148 1.23 7.13 -1.17
CA GLY A 148 0.98 6.27 -2.30
C GLY A 148 2.13 6.29 -3.31
N VAL A 149 1.78 6.00 -4.55
CA VAL A 149 2.72 5.82 -5.65
C VAL A 149 2.28 6.63 -6.86
N ILE A 150 3.26 7.10 -7.62
CA ILE A 150 3.07 7.60 -8.99
C ILE A 150 3.36 6.44 -9.95
N LEU A 151 2.43 6.21 -10.87
CA LEU A 151 2.47 5.16 -11.88
C LEU A 151 2.85 5.75 -13.24
N LYS A 152 3.91 5.22 -13.83
CA LYS A 152 4.41 5.70 -15.13
C LYS A 152 4.93 4.55 -15.97
N HIS A 153 4.94 4.75 -17.29
CA HIS A 153 5.79 3.91 -18.12
C HIS A 153 7.26 4.35 -17.97
N THR A 154 8.19 3.39 -17.94
CA THR A 154 9.64 3.70 -17.85
C THR A 154 10.13 4.50 -19.04
N SER A 155 9.53 4.28 -20.21
CA SER A 155 9.59 5.17 -21.36
C SER A 155 8.24 5.86 -21.54
N GLU A 156 8.19 7.15 -21.22
CA GLU A 156 7.06 8.03 -21.51
C GLU A 156 7.08 8.49 -22.97
N ALA A 157 7.20 7.53 -23.90
CA ALA A 157 7.05 7.72 -25.35
C ALA A 157 5.78 7.01 -25.84
N ASP A 158 5.29 7.36 -27.03
CA ASP A 158 4.14 6.73 -27.72
C ASP A 158 2.78 6.75 -26.98
N ASN A 159 1.80 6.00 -27.51
CA ASN A 159 0.44 5.88 -26.97
C ASN A 159 0.33 5.58 -25.46
N THR A 160 -0.85 5.84 -24.90
CA THR A 160 -1.25 5.42 -23.55
C THR A 160 -1.84 4.01 -23.51
N ASN A 161 -1.65 3.32 -22.38
CA ASN A 161 -2.51 2.21 -21.96
C ASN A 161 -3.49 2.72 -20.90
N ASP A 162 -4.70 2.18 -20.84
CA ASP A 162 -5.69 2.50 -19.81
C ASP A 162 -5.82 1.40 -18.76
N TYR A 163 -5.88 1.81 -17.49
CA TYR A 163 -6.02 0.95 -16.34
C TYR A 163 -7.27 1.35 -15.56
N VAL A 164 -8.00 0.38 -15.01
CA VAL A 164 -9.22 0.65 -14.25
C VAL A 164 -8.88 1.33 -12.91
N SER A 165 -9.65 2.36 -12.56
CA SER A 165 -9.55 3.09 -11.28
C SER A 165 -10.52 2.54 -10.24
N SER A 166 -10.54 3.10 -9.03
CA SER A 166 -11.54 2.77 -8.01
C SER A 166 -12.99 3.11 -8.43
N SER A 167 -13.19 4.06 -9.36
CA SER A 167 -14.48 4.39 -9.98
C SER A 167 -14.91 3.41 -11.08
N GLY A 168 -14.09 2.40 -11.40
CA GLY A 168 -14.45 1.34 -12.34
C GLY A 168 -15.71 0.56 -11.94
N ALA A 169 -16.55 0.20 -12.91
CA ALA A 169 -17.81 -0.51 -12.65
C ALA A 169 -17.59 -1.95 -12.11
N THR A 170 -16.58 -2.65 -12.62
CA THR A 170 -16.27 -4.03 -12.21
C THR A 170 -15.37 -4.03 -10.97
N ALA A 171 -15.93 -4.39 -9.82
CA ALA A 171 -15.19 -4.35 -8.55
C ALA A 171 -13.88 -5.17 -8.55
N SER A 172 -13.85 -6.32 -9.25
CA SER A 172 -12.66 -7.18 -9.34
C SER A 172 -11.53 -6.60 -10.20
N GLU A 173 -11.82 -5.59 -11.04
CA GLU A 173 -10.84 -4.95 -11.92
C GLU A 173 -10.20 -3.70 -11.27
N ARG A 174 -10.76 -3.21 -10.15
CA ARG A 174 -10.25 -2.03 -9.43
C ARG A 174 -8.85 -2.27 -8.85
N PRO A 175 -8.05 -1.22 -8.62
CA PRO A 175 -6.73 -1.33 -8.02
C PRO A 175 -6.77 -2.10 -6.70
N LYS A 176 -5.85 -3.05 -6.53
CA LYS A 176 -5.78 -3.87 -5.33
C LYS A 176 -4.38 -3.92 -4.73
N LEU A 177 -4.27 -3.70 -3.42
CA LEU A 177 -3.05 -3.92 -2.64
C LEU A 177 -3.24 -5.19 -1.79
N THR A 178 -2.27 -6.10 -1.87
CA THR A 178 -2.22 -7.29 -1.01
C THR A 178 -0.83 -7.45 -0.40
N PHE A 179 -0.75 -7.78 0.89
CA PHE A 179 0.49 -8.18 1.54
C PHE A 179 0.21 -9.02 2.78
N GLU A 180 1.24 -9.68 3.29
CA GLU A 180 1.17 -10.43 4.53
C GLU A 180 1.88 -9.68 5.66
N TYR A 181 1.38 -9.83 6.87
CA TYR A 181 2.05 -9.30 8.06
C TYR A 181 1.96 -10.27 9.24
N THR A 182 2.80 -10.02 10.22
CA THR A 182 2.73 -10.65 11.54
C THR A 182 2.59 -9.60 12.62
N THR A 183 1.90 -9.97 13.69
CA THR A 183 1.86 -9.17 14.91
C THR A 183 2.70 -9.89 15.96
N SER A 184 3.57 -9.15 16.63
CA SER A 184 4.22 -9.68 17.82
C SER A 184 3.14 -9.92 18.86
N SER A 185 2.81 -11.18 19.14
CA SER A 185 1.98 -11.49 20.30
C SER A 185 2.78 -11.06 21.53
N ARG A 186 2.34 -9.99 22.20
CA ARG A 186 2.77 -9.75 23.58
C ARG A 186 2.18 -10.92 24.37
N LYS A 187 2.92 -12.02 24.53
CA LYS A 187 2.68 -12.91 25.67
C LYS A 187 2.73 -11.98 26.87
N SER A 188 1.58 -11.69 27.47
CA SER A 188 1.48 -10.81 28.61
C SER A 188 2.54 -11.27 29.62
N VAL A 189 3.47 -10.38 29.96
CA VAL A 189 4.48 -10.68 30.98
C VAL A 189 3.78 -11.06 32.29
N LEU A 190 2.54 -10.57 32.54
CA LEU A 190 1.71 -11.03 33.64
C LEU A 190 1.32 -12.51 33.55
N GLY A 191 1.03 -13.04 32.35
CA GLY A 191 0.70 -14.46 32.17
C GLY A 191 1.89 -15.37 32.43
N VAL A 192 3.07 -14.98 31.93
CA VAL A 192 4.33 -15.72 32.11
C VAL A 192 4.83 -15.61 33.56
N LEU A 193 4.73 -14.44 34.18
CA LEU A 193 5.04 -14.25 35.60
C LEU A 193 4.05 -15.00 36.50
N SER A 194 2.75 -15.07 36.19
CA SER A 194 1.79 -15.82 37.00
C SER A 194 2.09 -17.32 37.05
N ALA A 195 2.53 -17.90 35.93
CA ALA A 195 2.93 -19.30 35.84
C ALA A 195 4.23 -19.55 36.62
N SER A 196 5.19 -18.64 36.53
CA SER A 196 6.47 -18.71 37.26
C SER A 196 6.30 -18.49 38.77
N ILE A 197 5.44 -17.56 39.18
CA ILE A 197 5.13 -17.28 40.60
C ILE A 197 4.39 -18.47 41.24
N LYS A 198 3.40 -19.08 40.56
CA LYS A 198 2.75 -20.31 41.06
C LYS A 198 3.74 -21.47 41.21
N LYS A 199 4.72 -21.57 40.30
CA LYS A 199 5.77 -22.60 40.36
C LYS A 199 6.74 -22.37 41.53
N ILE A 200 7.06 -21.12 41.87
CA ILE A 200 7.90 -20.76 43.02
C ILE A 200 7.14 -20.94 44.35
N ALA A 201 5.88 -20.52 44.42
CA ALA A 201 5.05 -20.67 45.63
C ALA A 201 4.73 -22.13 45.97
N GLY A 202 4.59 -23.01 44.97
CA GLY A 202 4.39 -24.45 45.17
C GLY A 202 5.63 -25.21 45.65
N VAL A 203 6.83 -24.68 45.38
CA VAL A 203 8.11 -25.31 45.78
C VAL A 203 8.48 -24.96 47.23
N ALA A 204 8.09 -23.78 47.73
CA ALA A 204 8.44 -23.33 49.09
C ALA A 204 7.73 -24.11 50.23
N ILE A 205 6.64 -24.84 49.95
CA ILE A 205 5.83 -25.52 50.98
C ILE A 205 6.31 -26.96 51.24
N ALA A 206 7.11 -27.56 50.35
CA ALA A 206 7.39 -29.00 50.37
C ALA A 206 8.56 -29.45 51.30
N SER A 207 9.22 -28.56 52.05
CA SER A 207 10.45 -28.93 52.80
C SER A 207 10.40 -28.79 54.33
N VAL A 208 9.26 -28.50 54.96
CA VAL A 208 9.16 -28.59 56.43
C VAL A 208 8.68 -29.99 56.83
N LYS A 209 9.57 -30.98 56.77
CA LYS A 209 9.36 -32.28 57.43
C LYS A 209 9.32 -32.02 58.94
N LYS A 210 8.15 -32.26 59.58
CA LYS A 210 8.03 -32.43 61.03
C LYS A 210 9.06 -33.47 61.48
N VAL A 211 10.06 -33.06 62.25
CA VAL A 211 10.85 -33.98 63.07
C VAL A 211 9.94 -34.39 64.24
N GLY A 212 9.57 -35.66 64.26
CA GLY A 212 8.72 -36.25 65.28
C GLY A 212 9.40 -36.28 66.64
N GLY A 213 8.58 -36.16 67.69
CA GLY A 213 9.02 -36.39 69.07
C GLY A 213 9.27 -37.86 69.35
N VAL A 214 10.06 -38.11 70.40
CA VAL A 214 10.10 -39.40 71.11
C VAL A 214 10.28 -39.10 72.60
N ALA A 215 9.37 -39.70 73.39
CA ALA A 215 9.36 -40.06 74.82
C ALA A 215 9.97 -39.09 75.85
#